data_AF-A0A8K0KGT4-F1
#
_entry.id   AF-A0A8K0KGT4-F1
#
_cell.length_a   1.000
_cell.length_b   1.000
_cell.length_c   1.000
_cell.angle_alpha   90.00
_cell.angle_beta   90.00
_cell.angle_gamma   90.00
#
_symmetry.space_group_name_H-M   'P 1'
#
loop_
_entity.id
_entity.type
_entity.pdbx_description
1 polymer ?
#
loop_
_entity_poly.entity_id
_entity_poly.type
_entity_poly.pdbx_seq_one_letter_code
_entity_poly.pdbx_strand_id
1 'polypeptide(L)'
;MIDKKLGDKTMCFEISLGNDGNMLDGHNESYQENDSGSENETLESILSHGSWQSTTAPTKPMTHDRLYYFLPYWDDKPCMYIRSVWPDYRKRMYNSNIIGKIVDKSEI
;
A
#
# COMPACT_ATOMS: atom_id res chain seq x y z
N MET A 1 18.18 -1.01 11.22
CA MET A 1 19.57 -1.50 11.13
C MET A 1 19.52 -3.01 10.94
N ILE A 2 20.34 -3.57 10.06
CA ILE A 2 20.18 -4.94 9.57
C ILE A 2 21.01 -5.89 10.44
N ASP A 3 20.42 -7.02 10.86
CA ASP A 3 21.13 -8.03 11.65
C ASP A 3 22.30 -8.60 10.84
N LYS A 4 23.46 -8.74 11.49
CA LYS A 4 24.67 -9.35 10.91
C LYS A 4 24.42 -10.72 10.28
N LYS A 5 23.50 -11.52 10.83
CA LYS A 5 23.11 -12.83 10.27
C LYS A 5 22.51 -12.74 8.86
N LEU A 6 21.98 -11.57 8.52
CA LEU A 6 21.41 -11.26 7.21
C LEU A 6 22.41 -10.53 6.30
N GLY A 7 23.61 -10.21 6.79
CA GLY A 7 24.62 -9.42 6.08
C GLY A 7 25.09 -10.03 4.76
N ASP A 8 25.07 -11.37 4.64
CA ASP A 8 25.49 -12.08 3.43
C ASP A 8 24.33 -12.34 2.45
N LYS A 9 23.09 -12.13 2.89
CA LYS A 9 21.89 -12.36 2.08
C LYS A 9 21.59 -11.12 1.25
N THR A 10 21.29 -11.33 -0.03
CA THR A 10 20.71 -10.28 -0.88
C THR A 10 19.30 -9.99 -0.42
N MET A 11 18.91 -8.73 -0.48
CA MET A 11 17.57 -8.31 -0.08
C MET A 11 17.02 -7.28 -1.04
N CYS A 12 15.70 -7.31 -1.14
CA CYS A 12 14.91 -6.40 -1.93
C CYS A 12 14.08 -5.55 -0.98
N PHE A 13 13.70 -4.36 -1.43
CA PHE A 13 12.94 -3.42 -0.65
C PHE A 13 11.58 -3.14 -1.32
N GLU A 14 10.56 -3.03 -0.47
CA GLU A 14 9.21 -2.68 -0.85
C GLU A 14 8.68 -1.60 0.10
N ILE A 15 7.93 -0.64 -0.44
CA ILE A 15 7.15 0.33 0.33
C ILE A 15 5.68 0.02 0.09
N SER A 16 4.96 -0.26 1.16
CA SER A 16 3.51 -0.13 1.18
C SER A 16 3.14 1.13 1.96
N LEU A 17 2.21 1.91 1.41
CA LEU A 17 1.62 3.04 2.14
C LEU A 17 0.58 2.57 3.17
N GLY A 18 0.22 1.27 3.15
CA GLY A 18 -0.84 0.73 3.96
C GLY A 18 -2.21 1.31 3.60
N ASN A 19 -3.20 1.01 4.42
CA ASN A 19 -4.55 1.58 4.33
C ASN A 19 -4.70 2.72 5.35
N ASP A 20 -4.02 3.84 5.09
CA ASP A 20 -4.08 5.02 5.96
C ASP A 20 -5.27 5.94 5.59
N GLY A 21 -5.98 6.44 6.60
CA GLY A 21 -7.15 7.31 6.42
C GLY A 21 -8.54 6.64 6.43
N ASN A 22 -8.62 5.32 6.61
CA ASN A 22 -9.90 4.60 6.71
C ASN A 22 -10.43 4.51 8.16
N MET A 23 -10.75 5.64 8.79
CA MET A 23 -11.30 5.64 10.16
C MET A 23 -12.76 5.16 10.25
N LEU A 24 -13.53 5.29 9.16
CA LEU A 24 -14.98 5.01 9.15
C LEU A 24 -15.31 3.53 8.92
N ASP A 25 -14.61 2.88 7.99
CA ASP A 25 -14.91 1.50 7.61
C ASP A 25 -14.02 0.47 8.35
N GLY A 26 -13.21 0.93 9.31
CA GLY A 26 -12.33 0.09 10.13
C GLY A 26 -10.96 -0.23 9.50
N HIS A 27 -10.08 -0.81 10.32
CA HIS A 27 -8.74 -1.20 9.89
C HIS A 27 -8.81 -2.44 8.97
N ASN A 28 -9.00 -2.20 7.68
CA ASN A 28 -8.84 -3.25 6.66
C ASN A 28 -7.35 -3.35 6.34
N GLU A 29 -6.66 -4.29 7.00
CA GLU A 29 -5.29 -4.65 6.66
C GLU A 29 -5.27 -5.24 5.24
N SER A 30 -4.30 -4.82 4.42
CA SER A 30 -4.08 -5.39 3.10
C SER A 30 -3.48 -6.80 3.26
N TYR A 31 -4.34 -7.80 3.51
CA TYR A 31 -3.94 -9.20 3.54
C TYR A 31 -3.89 -9.78 2.12
N GLN A 32 -2.81 -10.50 1.81
CA GLN A 32 -2.79 -11.42 0.66
C GLN A 32 -3.63 -12.64 1.05
N GLU A 33 -4.91 -12.67 0.67
CA GLU A 33 -5.63 -13.94 0.63
C GLU A 33 -5.12 -14.76 -0.56
N ASN A 34 -4.46 -15.89 -0.25
CA ASN A 34 -4.35 -16.96 -1.22
C ASN A 34 -5.78 -17.47 -1.45
N ASP A 35 -6.25 -17.32 -2.68
CA ASP A 35 -7.53 -17.78 -3.21
C ASP A 35 -8.12 -19.00 -2.48
N SER A 36 -9.18 -18.75 -1.70
CA SER A 36 -10.17 -19.76 -1.39
C SER A 36 -11.53 -19.09 -1.33
N GLY A 37 -12.25 -19.22 -2.45
CA GLY A 37 -13.55 -18.62 -2.74
C GLY A 37 -14.48 -18.41 -1.54
N SER A 38 -14.88 -17.16 -1.36
CA SER A 38 -16.04 -16.77 -0.57
C SER A 38 -16.71 -15.61 -1.29
N GLU A 39 -17.80 -15.92 -1.98
CA GLU A 39 -18.69 -14.98 -2.66
C GLU A 39 -19.53 -14.18 -1.65
N ASN A 40 -18.88 -13.36 -0.81
CA ASN A 40 -19.59 -12.39 0.01
C ASN A 40 -19.22 -10.99 -0.41
N GLU A 41 -20.24 -10.16 -0.65
CA GLU A 41 -20.20 -8.72 -0.96
C GLU A 41 -19.63 -7.89 0.21
N THR A 42 -18.49 -8.28 0.77
CA THR A 42 -17.77 -7.55 1.79
C THR A 42 -17.02 -6.39 1.13
N LEU A 43 -17.70 -5.24 1.11
CA LEU A 43 -17.15 -3.90 1.29
C LEU A 43 -15.80 -3.69 0.59
N GLU A 44 -15.81 -3.35 -0.71
CA GLU A 44 -14.64 -3.01 -1.57
C GLU A 44 -13.32 -3.20 -0.81
N SER A 45 -12.99 -4.46 -0.49
CA SER A 45 -11.66 -4.74 0.00
C SER A 45 -10.82 -4.24 -1.15
N ILE A 46 -9.84 -3.41 -0.85
CA ILE A 46 -8.86 -3.00 -1.84
C ILE A 46 -8.19 -4.32 -2.23
N LEU A 47 -8.80 -5.00 -3.20
CA LEU A 47 -8.35 -6.24 -3.77
C LEU A 47 -7.05 -5.81 -4.42
N SER A 48 -5.98 -6.04 -3.68
CA SER A 48 -4.64 -5.84 -4.13
C SER A 48 -4.42 -6.94 -5.16
N HIS A 49 -5.01 -6.75 -6.35
CA HIS A 49 -4.91 -7.63 -7.48
C HIS A 49 -3.47 -7.56 -7.96
N GLY A 50 -2.60 -8.35 -7.35
CA GLY A 50 -1.20 -8.43 -7.69
C GLY A 50 -0.39 -8.94 -6.52
N SER A 51 0.42 -9.97 -6.79
CA SER A 51 1.59 -10.25 -5.97
C SER A 51 2.38 -8.95 -5.81
N TRP A 52 2.49 -8.46 -4.58
CA TRP A 52 3.42 -7.38 -4.27
C TRP A 52 4.82 -7.94 -4.56
N GLN A 53 5.44 -7.43 -5.61
CA GLN A 53 6.77 -7.82 -6.03
C GLN A 53 7.63 -6.57 -6.00
N SER A 54 8.64 -6.60 -5.15
CA SER A 54 9.68 -5.58 -5.16
C SER A 54 10.22 -5.40 -6.58
N THR A 55 10.21 -4.16 -7.05
CA THR A 55 10.82 -3.76 -8.31
C THR A 55 12.30 -3.39 -8.16
N THR A 56 12.80 -3.35 -6.92
CA THR A 56 14.22 -3.10 -6.63
C THR A 56 15.07 -4.36 -6.85
N ALA A 57 16.27 -4.17 -7.41
CA ALA A 57 17.21 -5.26 -7.61
C ALA A 57 17.73 -5.80 -6.26
N PRO A 58 17.87 -7.13 -6.09
CA PRO A 58 18.42 -7.70 -4.87
C PRO A 58 19.84 -7.18 -4.61
N THR A 59 20.04 -6.49 -3.48
CA THR A 59 21.31 -5.86 -3.14
C THR A 59 21.82 -6.39 -1.80
N LYS A 60 23.14 -6.60 -1.69
CA LYS A 60 23.75 -6.97 -0.41
C LYS A 60 23.90 -5.73 0.48
N PRO A 61 23.66 -5.85 1.80
CA PRO A 61 23.94 -4.75 2.70
C PRO A 61 25.42 -4.41 2.73
N MET A 62 25.70 -3.12 2.87
CA MET A 62 27.03 -2.59 3.09
C MET A 62 27.32 -2.46 4.59
N THR A 63 28.60 -2.45 4.93
CA THR A 63 29.07 -2.22 6.29
C THR A 63 30.43 -1.53 6.26
N HIS A 64 30.70 -0.64 7.20
CA HIS A 64 32.00 -0.01 7.38
C HIS A 64 32.85 -0.76 8.43
N ASP A 65 32.22 -1.29 9.47
CA ASP A 65 32.86 -1.83 10.68
C ASP A 65 32.49 -3.29 11.00
N ARG A 66 31.62 -3.92 10.19
CA ARG A 66 31.04 -5.26 10.38
C ARG A 66 30.22 -5.43 11.66
N LEU A 67 29.90 -4.33 12.33
CA LEU A 67 28.98 -4.28 13.47
C LEU A 67 27.60 -3.86 12.99
N TYR A 68 27.55 -2.94 12.02
CA TYR A 68 26.31 -2.39 11.51
C TYR A 68 26.19 -2.57 9.99
N TYR A 69 25.07 -3.16 9.59
CA TYR A 69 24.74 -3.38 8.18
C TYR A 69 23.60 -2.45 7.78
N PHE A 70 23.75 -1.81 6.62
CA PHE A 70 22.80 -0.86 6.05
C PHE A 70 22.75 -0.99 4.52
N LEU A 71 21.68 -0.49 3.91
CA LEU A 71 21.61 -0.36 2.45
C LEU A 71 22.05 1.06 2.06
N PRO A 72 22.84 1.23 0.97
CA PRO A 72 23.37 2.52 0.55
C PRO A 72 22.32 3.38 -0.19
N TYR A 73 21.18 3.63 0.46
CA TYR A 73 20.03 4.34 -0.15
C TYR A 73 20.37 5.76 -0.61
N TRP A 74 21.34 6.40 0.05
CA TRP A 74 21.77 7.77 -0.28
C TRP A 74 22.78 7.83 -1.42
N ASP A 75 23.56 6.76 -1.63
CA ASP A 75 24.58 6.71 -2.68
C ASP A 75 23.98 6.26 -4.02
N ASP A 76 23.08 5.27 -3.97
CA ASP A 76 22.33 4.80 -5.13
C ASP A 76 20.84 4.70 -4.77
N LYS A 77 20.08 5.69 -5.24
CA LYS A 77 18.64 5.76 -4.97
C LYS A 77 17.91 4.80 -5.91
N PRO A 78 17.31 3.70 -5.42
CA PRO A 78 16.66 2.74 -6.29
C PRO A 78 15.46 3.38 -7.00
N CYS A 79 15.22 2.97 -8.25
CA CYS A 79 13.97 3.28 -8.94
C CYS A 79 12.85 2.46 -8.27
N MET A 80 11.87 3.15 -7.69
CA MET A 80 10.77 2.53 -6.95
C MET A 80 9.46 2.71 -7.70
N TYR A 81 8.72 1.63 -7.89
CA TYR A 81 7.35 1.70 -8.40
C TYR A 81 6.36 1.63 -7.23
N ILE A 82 5.64 2.73 -6.99
CA ILE A 82 4.60 2.80 -5.95
C ILE A 82 3.27 2.39 -6.57
N ARG A 83 2.72 1.26 -6.14
CA ARG A 83 1.33 0.88 -6.41
C ARG A 83 0.48 1.32 -5.23
N SER A 84 -0.52 2.16 -5.51
CA SER A 84 -1.52 2.56 -4.53
C SER A 84 -2.89 2.38 -5.15
N VAL A 85 -3.81 1.85 -4.36
CA VAL A 85 -5.23 1.85 -4.71
C VAL A 85 -5.87 2.94 -3.88
N TRP A 86 -6.45 3.91 -4.55
CA TRP A 86 -7.19 4.98 -3.91
C TRP A 86 -8.68 4.65 -3.98
N PRO A 87 -9.43 4.84 -2.89
CA PRO A 87 -10.87 4.63 -2.89
C PRO A 87 -11.55 5.50 -3.96
N ASP A 88 -12.48 4.90 -4.70
CA ASP A 88 -13.22 5.60 -5.74
C ASP A 88 -14.35 6.44 -5.15
N TYR A 89 -14.04 7.70 -4.85
CA TYR A 89 -15.03 8.64 -4.30
C TYR A 89 -16.02 9.21 -5.32
N ARG A 90 -16.01 8.78 -6.59
CA ARG A 90 -16.95 9.29 -7.61
C ARG A 90 -18.41 9.09 -7.19
N LYS A 91 -18.75 7.97 -6.55
CA LYS A 91 -20.09 7.71 -6.01
C LYS A 91 -20.47 8.68 -4.88
N ARG A 92 -19.54 8.99 -3.95
CA ARG A 92 -19.80 9.96 -2.86
C ARG A 92 -20.07 11.35 -3.43
N MET A 93 -19.29 11.77 -4.41
CA MET A 93 -19.47 13.06 -5.10
C MET A 93 -20.81 13.13 -5.84
N TYR A 94 -21.17 12.06 -6.57
CA TYR A 94 -22.45 12.00 -7.28
C TYR A 94 -23.65 12.06 -6.33
N ASN A 95 -23.61 11.31 -5.23
CA ASN A 95 -24.66 11.31 -4.22
C ASN A 95 -24.80 12.69 -3.56
N SER A 96 -23.68 13.32 -3.16
CA SER A 96 -23.68 14.67 -2.60
C SER A 96 -24.26 15.69 -3.58
N ASN A 97 -23.90 15.60 -4.86
CA ASN A 97 -24.42 16.49 -5.90
C ASN A 97 -25.92 16.30 -6.16
N ILE A 98 -26.43 15.05 -6.12
CA ILE A 98 -27.87 14.79 -6.24
C ILE A 98 -28.61 15.34 -5.03
N ILE A 99 -28.11 15.06 -3.82
CA ILE A 99 -28.74 15.54 -2.59
C ILE A 99 -28.78 17.08 -2.59
N GLY A 100 -27.68 17.74 -2.95
CA GLY A 100 -27.65 19.20 -3.11
C GLY A 100 -28.72 19.70 -4.09
N LYS A 101 -28.82 19.10 -5.28
CA LYS A 101 -29.87 19.46 -6.26
C LYS A 101 -31.30 19.20 -5.78
N ILE A 102 -31.51 18.22 -4.90
CA ILE A 102 -32.83 17.96 -4.31
C ILE A 102 -33.14 19.03 -3.26
N VAL A 103 -32.17 19.39 -2.42
CA VAL A 103 -32.31 20.46 -1.43
C VAL A 103 -32.62 21.79 -2.12
N ASP A 104 -31.83 22.18 -3.12
CA ASP A 104 -32.04 23.43 -3.89
C ASP A 104 -33.43 23.50 -4.55
N LYS A 105 -34.02 22.36 -4.89
CA LYS A 105 -35.39 22.28 -5.46
C LYS A 105 -36.49 22.21 -4.41
N SER A 106 -36.17 21.74 -3.21
CA SER A 106 -37.11 21.57 -2.09
C SER A 106 -37.15 22.79 -1.18
N GLU A 107 -36.15 23.66 -1.26
CA GLU A 107 -36.18 25.02 -0.72
C GLU A 107 -37.15 25.88 -1.55
N ILE A 108 -38.42 25.88 -1.14
CA ILE A 108 -39.45 26.86 -1.48
C ILE A 108 -39.62 27.81 -0.28
#